data_AF-A0A973CQM6-F1
#
_entry.id   AF-A0A973CQM6-F1
#
_cell.length_a   1.000
_cell.length_b   1.000
_cell.length_c   1.000
_cell.angle_alpha   90.00
_cell.angle_beta   90.00
_cell.angle_gamma   90.00
#
_symmetry.space_group_name_H-M   'P 1'
#
loop_
_entity.id
_entity.type
_entity.pdbx_description
1 polymer ?
#
loop_
_entity_poly.entity_id
_entity_poly.type
_entity_poly.pdbx_seq_one_letter_code
_entity_poly.pdbx_strand_id
1 'polypeptide(L)'
;MAKKGKEEKTGEWPIMLLGLIFFITGIVPLAYAVMEIYTSFEMRHWQRADAVIISSDIKRKPSGFKIEFDYSYKWKGADFTSHQKEDDDYTSKKIAEDFLKRFYQPEQKLACYLNSNAPSEVQIGKPYEDWFDCFWKTSIIAIWTLIGFLIFHHGIKTAKFDDRYRED
;
A
#
# COMPACT_ATOMS: atom_id res chain seq x y z
N MET A 1 15.69 -40.98 48.47
CA MET A 1 15.38 -39.63 47.94
C MET A 1 15.11 -39.75 46.45
N ALA A 2 13.83 -39.76 46.05
CA ALA A 2 13.45 -39.82 44.64
C ALA A 2 13.59 -38.40 44.04
N LYS A 3 14.39 -38.27 42.97
CA LYS A 3 14.45 -37.02 42.20
C LYS A 3 13.13 -36.86 41.46
N LYS A 4 12.32 -35.88 41.87
CA LYS A 4 11.13 -35.44 41.15
C LYS A 4 11.59 -34.99 39.75
N GLY A 5 11.23 -35.76 38.72
CA GLY A 5 11.51 -35.37 37.33
C GLY A 5 10.78 -34.06 37.03
N LYS A 6 11.50 -33.05 36.56
CA LYS A 6 10.87 -31.84 36.03
C LYS A 6 10.16 -32.25 34.75
N GLU A 7 8.83 -32.23 34.76
CA GLU A 7 8.07 -32.23 33.51
C GLU A 7 8.47 -30.97 32.73
N GLU A 8 9.18 -31.15 31.62
CA GLU A 8 9.43 -30.06 30.69
C GLU A 8 8.09 -29.65 30.07
N LYS A 9 7.71 -28.38 30.31
CA LYS A 9 6.58 -27.71 29.65
C LYS A 9 6.84 -27.66 28.14
N THR A 10 6.56 -28.74 27.44
CA THR A 10 6.75 -28.87 26.00
C THR A 10 5.40 -28.71 25.32
N GLY A 11 5.27 -27.68 24.49
CA GLY A 11 4.30 -27.72 23.39
C GLY A 11 3.69 -26.40 22.96
N GLU A 12 3.26 -25.55 23.89
CA GLU A 12 2.27 -24.52 23.52
C GLU A 12 2.84 -23.13 23.22
N TRP A 13 3.92 -22.76 23.91
CA TRP A 13 4.60 -21.48 23.67
C TRP A 13 5.06 -21.29 22.21
N PRO A 14 5.62 -22.30 21.52
CA PRO A 14 5.97 -22.18 20.11
C PRO A 14 4.78 -21.86 19.20
N ILE A 15 3.60 -22.45 19.47
CA ILE A 15 2.38 -22.22 18.68
C ILE A 15 1.87 -20.79 18.88
N MET A 16 1.89 -20.30 20.12
CA MET A 16 1.54 -18.91 20.41
C MET A 16 2.48 -17.93 19.71
N LEU A 17 3.80 -18.15 19.78
CA LEU A 17 4.77 -17.31 19.10
C LEU A 17 4.56 -17.32 17.57
N LEU A 18 4.30 -18.50 17.00
CA LEU A 18 4.02 -18.63 15.57
C LEU A 18 2.77 -17.82 15.18
N GLY A 19 1.66 -17.97 15.91
CA GLY A 19 0.43 -17.21 15.67
C GLY A 19 0.66 -15.69 15.77
N LEU A 20 1.43 -15.25 16.77
CA LEU A 20 1.75 -13.84 16.95
C LEU A 20 2.57 -13.27 15.79
N ILE A 21 3.57 -14.00 15.30
CA ILE A 21 4.37 -13.59 14.13
C ILE A 21 3.48 -13.42 12.90
N PHE A 22 2.59 -14.39 12.63
CA PHE A 22 1.67 -14.32 11.49
C PHE A 22 0.69 -13.15 11.62
N PHE A 23 0.20 -12.90 12.83
CA PHE A 23 -0.69 -11.77 13.10
C PHE A 23 0.00 -10.42 12.88
N ILE A 24 1.20 -10.22 13.43
CA ILE A 24 1.96 -8.96 13.27
C ILE A 24 2.36 -8.76 11.81
N THR A 25 2.85 -9.80 11.14
CA THR A 25 3.23 -9.72 9.72
C THR A 25 2.02 -9.52 8.80
N GLY A 26 0.81 -9.88 9.23
CA GLY A 26 -0.42 -9.60 8.51
C GLY A 26 -0.99 -8.20 8.77
N ILE A 27 -1.01 -7.74 10.02
CA ILE A 27 -1.70 -6.50 10.39
C ILE A 27 -1.01 -5.24 9.84
N VAL A 28 0.33 -5.23 9.77
CA VAL A 28 1.09 -4.10 9.23
C VAL A 28 0.76 -3.86 7.74
N PRO A 29 0.92 -4.83 6.82
CA PRO A 29 0.55 -4.63 5.43
C PRO A 29 -0.96 -4.42 5.25
N LEU A 30 -1.80 -5.00 6.10
CA LEU A 30 -3.25 -4.73 6.08
C LEU A 30 -3.55 -3.25 6.34
N ALA A 31 -2.88 -2.64 7.33
CA ALA A 31 -3.05 -1.22 7.62
C ALA A 31 -2.61 -0.33 6.43
N TYR A 32 -1.48 -0.67 5.79
CA TYR A 32 -1.04 0.02 4.57
C TYR A 32 -2.07 -0.10 3.44
N ALA A 33 -2.57 -1.30 3.17
CA ALA A 33 -3.58 -1.51 2.14
C ALA A 33 -4.88 -0.74 2.42
N VAL A 34 -5.32 -0.68 3.69
CA VAL A 34 -6.49 0.11 4.09
C VAL A 34 -6.26 1.60 3.87
N MET A 35 -5.06 2.12 4.14
CA MET A 35 -4.72 3.52 3.86
C MET A 35 -4.75 3.81 2.36
N GLU A 36 -4.22 2.93 1.50
CA GLU A 36 -4.29 3.08 0.03
C GLU A 36 -5.72 3.03 -0.51
N ILE A 37 -6.55 2.14 0.05
CA ILE A 37 -7.98 2.09 -0.29
C ILE A 37 -8.64 3.40 0.10
N TYR A 38 -8.36 3.90 1.29
CA TYR A 38 -8.94 5.14 1.81
C TYR A 38 -8.57 6.34 0.92
N THR A 39 -7.30 6.51 0.56
CA THR A 39 -6.87 7.58 -0.35
C THR A 39 -7.53 7.46 -1.72
N SER A 40 -7.66 6.24 -2.24
CA SER A 40 -8.38 5.97 -3.51
C SER A 40 -9.86 6.34 -3.44
N PHE A 41 -10.51 6.13 -2.29
CA PHE A 41 -11.90 6.56 -2.07
C PHE A 41 -12.02 8.08 -1.97
N GLU A 42 -11.08 8.75 -1.31
CA GLU A 42 -11.06 10.22 -1.27
C GLU A 42 -10.89 10.83 -2.67
N MET A 43 -10.05 10.22 -3.51
CA MET A 43 -9.85 10.65 -4.89
C MET A 43 -11.12 10.64 -5.75
N ARG A 44 -12.15 9.86 -5.39
CA ARG A 44 -13.45 9.87 -6.10
C ARG A 44 -14.18 11.20 -5.97
N HIS A 45 -13.89 11.97 -4.93
CA HIS A 45 -14.49 13.28 -4.67
C HIS A 45 -13.59 14.42 -5.16
N TRP A 46 -12.42 14.10 -5.71
CA TRP A 46 -11.51 15.12 -6.23
C TRP A 46 -12.12 15.80 -7.44
N GLN A 47 -11.89 17.10 -7.53
CA GLN A 47 -12.43 17.89 -8.63
C GLN A 47 -11.51 17.77 -9.84
N ARG A 48 -12.12 17.62 -11.01
CA ARG A 48 -11.39 17.61 -12.27
C ARG A 48 -10.98 19.05 -12.63
N ALA A 49 -9.72 19.24 -12.99
CA ALA A 49 -9.21 20.47 -13.58
C ALA A 49 -8.34 20.17 -14.80
N ASP A 50 -8.06 21.21 -15.59
CA ASP A 50 -7.14 21.12 -16.71
C ASP A 50 -5.72 21.45 -16.22
N ALA A 51 -4.80 20.52 -16.45
CA ALA A 51 -3.37 20.68 -16.25
C ALA A 51 -2.66 20.84 -17.60
N VAL A 52 -1.55 21.58 -17.62
CA VAL A 52 -0.67 21.76 -18.77
C VAL A 52 0.71 21.26 -18.40
N ILE A 53 1.26 20.32 -19.19
CA ILE A 53 2.64 19.85 -18.99
C ILE A 53 3.61 20.99 -19.31
N ILE A 54 4.48 21.32 -18.35
CA ILE A 54 5.53 22.33 -18.49
C ILE A 54 6.81 21.69 -19.02
N SER A 55 7.24 20.61 -18.37
CA SER A 55 8.49 19.92 -18.65
C SER A 55 8.28 18.42 -18.51
N SER A 56 9.05 17.64 -19.25
CA SER A 56 9.11 16.20 -19.06
C SER A 56 10.51 15.69 -19.33
N ASP A 57 10.98 14.77 -18.48
CA ASP A 57 12.34 14.25 -18.49
C ASP A 57 12.36 12.75 -18.17
N ILE A 58 13.44 12.08 -18.60
CA ILE A 58 13.65 10.65 -18.39
C ILE A 58 14.88 10.48 -17.52
N LYS A 59 14.69 10.03 -16.28
CA LYS A 59 15.77 9.74 -15.33
C LYS A 59 16.18 8.28 -15.44
N ARG A 60 17.49 8.03 -15.50
CA ARG A 60 18.04 6.67 -15.42
C ARG A 60 18.07 6.19 -13.97
N LYS A 61 17.67 4.94 -13.74
CA LYS A 61 17.74 4.22 -12.47
C LYS A 61 18.51 2.89 -12.63
N PRO A 62 18.92 2.24 -11.53
CA PRO A 62 19.52 0.90 -11.60
C PRO A 62 18.60 -0.14 -12.24
N SER A 63 17.28 -0.05 -12.02
CA SER A 63 16.27 -0.96 -12.55
C SER A 63 15.80 -0.65 -13.98
N GLY A 64 16.15 0.53 -14.53
CA GLY A 64 15.64 0.97 -15.83
C GLY A 64 15.61 2.49 -15.98
N PHE A 65 14.52 3.00 -16.53
CA PHE A 65 14.27 4.43 -16.74
C PHE A 65 12.94 4.82 -16.11
N LYS A 66 12.88 5.97 -15.44
CA LYS A 66 11.65 6.55 -14.88
C LYS A 66 11.35 7.86 -15.60
N ILE A 67 10.07 8.09 -15.87
CA ILE A 67 9.59 9.35 -16.43
C ILE A 67 9.20 10.28 -15.28
N GLU A 68 9.65 11.53 -15.34
CA GLU A 68 9.27 12.59 -14.42
C GLU A 68 8.80 13.80 -15.22
N PHE A 69 7.77 14.51 -14.76
CA PHE A 69 7.26 15.68 -15.45
C PHE A 69 6.69 16.72 -14.49
N ASP A 70 6.85 17.98 -14.88
CA ASP A 70 6.27 19.13 -14.18
C ASP A 70 5.05 19.61 -14.95
N TYR A 71 4.02 20.03 -14.23
CA TYR A 71 2.80 20.56 -14.83
C TYR A 71 2.22 21.70 -14.01
N SER A 72 1.53 22.60 -14.69
CA SER A 72 0.76 23.67 -14.06
C SER A 72 -0.74 23.42 -14.17
N TYR A 73 -1.49 23.94 -13.21
CA TYR A 73 -2.95 23.91 -13.23
C TYR A 73 -3.49 25.14 -12.51
N LYS A 74 -4.74 25.49 -12.82
CA LYS A 74 -5.43 26.61 -12.18
C LYS A 74 -6.47 26.10 -11.18
N TRP A 75 -6.43 26.66 -9.98
CA TRP A 75 -7.43 26.39 -8.95
C TRP A 75 -7.87 27.69 -8.28
N LYS A 76 -9.17 28.00 -8.35
CA LYS A 76 -9.75 29.24 -7.80
C LYS A 76 -9.01 30.52 -8.25
N GLY A 77 -8.54 30.54 -9.49
CA GLY A 77 -7.85 31.69 -10.08
C GLY A 77 -6.35 31.81 -9.74
N ALA A 78 -5.82 30.94 -8.88
CA ALA A 78 -4.39 30.85 -8.62
C ALA A 78 -3.74 29.77 -9.51
N ASP A 79 -2.53 30.05 -9.97
CA ASP A 79 -1.68 29.11 -10.69
C ASP A 79 -0.87 28.27 -9.70
N PHE A 80 -0.90 26.95 -9.89
CA PHE A 80 -0.13 25.99 -9.12
C PHE A 80 0.77 25.18 -10.04
N THR A 81 1.87 24.70 -9.50
CA THR A 81 2.80 23.78 -10.17
C THR A 81 2.98 22.54 -9.32
N SER A 82 3.02 21.39 -9.96
CA SER A 82 3.28 20.11 -9.30
C SER A 82 4.24 19.26 -10.13
N HIS A 83 4.81 18.26 -9.49
CA HIS A 83 5.78 17.33 -10.04
C HIS A 83 5.24 15.91 -9.86
N GLN A 84 5.17 15.15 -10.94
CA GLN A 84 4.73 13.76 -10.91
C GLN A 84 5.79 12.84 -11.49
N LYS A 85 5.86 11.64 -10.91
CA LYS A 85 6.77 10.57 -11.33
C LYS A 85 5.92 9.39 -11.74
N GLU A 86 6.12 8.88 -12.95
CA GLU A 86 5.39 7.70 -13.44
C GLU A 86 5.96 6.45 -12.77
N ASP A 87 5.15 5.66 -12.07
CA ASP A 87 5.66 4.54 -11.26
C ASP A 87 6.18 3.35 -12.05
N ASP A 88 5.91 3.31 -13.36
CA ASP A 88 6.46 2.30 -14.26
C ASP A 88 7.96 2.48 -14.49
N ASP A 89 8.72 1.41 -14.23
CA ASP A 89 10.13 1.31 -14.59
C ASP A 89 10.24 0.77 -16.03
N TYR A 90 10.68 1.63 -16.96
CA TYR A 90 10.88 1.24 -18.35
C TYR A 90 12.21 0.53 -18.53
N THR A 91 12.18 -0.63 -19.19
CA THR A 91 13.39 -1.46 -19.44
C THR A 91 14.35 -0.83 -20.45
N SER A 92 13.88 0.09 -21.30
CA SER A 92 14.71 0.80 -22.26
C SER A 92 14.35 2.28 -22.38
N LYS A 93 15.36 3.11 -22.65
CA LYS A 93 15.18 4.55 -22.87
C LYS A 93 14.23 4.83 -24.03
N LYS A 94 14.32 4.05 -25.11
CA LYS A 94 13.48 4.23 -26.30
C LYS A 94 11.99 4.05 -25.98
N ILE A 95 11.63 3.02 -25.19
CA ILE A 95 10.25 2.81 -24.77
C ILE A 95 9.75 3.98 -23.92
N ALA A 96 10.58 4.47 -22.97
CA ALA A 96 10.25 5.63 -22.16
C ALA A 96 10.06 6.90 -23.04
N GLU A 97 10.94 7.13 -24.02
CA GLU A 97 10.83 8.25 -24.96
C GLU A 97 9.56 8.16 -25.82
N ASP A 98 9.24 6.97 -26.33
CA ASP A 98 8.04 6.74 -27.15
C ASP A 98 6.76 6.93 -26.31
N PHE A 99 6.77 6.49 -25.04
CA PHE A 99 5.67 6.73 -24.10
C PHE A 99 5.51 8.21 -23.78
N LEU A 100 6.61 8.89 -23.42
CA LEU A 100 6.63 10.32 -23.12
C LEU A 100 6.08 11.15 -24.28
N LYS A 101 6.55 10.86 -25.51
CA LYS A 101 6.06 11.51 -26.73
C LYS A 101 4.59 11.24 -26.99
N ARG A 102 4.02 10.13 -26.52
CA ARG A 102 2.63 9.79 -26.80
C ARG A 102 1.66 10.40 -25.78
N PHE A 103 2.06 10.50 -24.52
CA PHE A 103 1.14 10.82 -23.43
C PHE A 103 1.46 12.13 -22.69
N TYR A 104 2.71 12.58 -22.69
CA TYR A 104 3.18 13.67 -21.83
C TYR A 104 4.07 14.66 -22.60
N GLN A 105 3.56 15.21 -23.71
CA GLN A 105 4.25 16.26 -24.45
C GLN A 105 4.18 17.60 -23.72
N PRO A 106 5.23 18.45 -23.77
CA PRO A 106 5.13 19.83 -23.32
C PRO A 106 3.94 20.56 -23.96
N GLU A 107 3.30 21.44 -23.19
CA GLU A 107 2.10 22.22 -23.56
C GLU A 107 0.82 21.39 -23.77
N GLN A 108 0.91 20.06 -23.63
CA GLN A 108 -0.26 19.19 -23.71
C GLN A 108 -1.19 19.44 -22.51
N LYS A 109 -2.49 19.59 -22.81
CA LYS A 109 -3.55 19.66 -21.80
C LYS A 109 -3.97 18.27 -21.37
N LEU A 110 -4.00 18.04 -20.07
CA LEU A 110 -4.41 16.79 -19.45
C LEU A 110 -5.47 17.06 -18.39
N ALA A 111 -6.32 16.06 -18.13
CA ALA A 111 -7.18 16.11 -16.96
C ALA A 111 -6.36 15.73 -15.71
N CYS A 112 -6.32 16.64 -14.74
CA CYS A 112 -5.86 16.33 -13.38
C CYS A 112 -7.05 16.32 -12.42
N TYR A 113 -6.87 15.61 -11.32
CA TYR A 113 -7.81 15.57 -10.21
C TYR A 113 -7.11 16.16 -9.00
N LEU A 114 -7.77 17.13 -8.36
CA LEU A 114 -7.22 17.86 -7.22
C LEU A 114 -8.08 17.68 -5.97
N ASN A 115 -7.42 17.58 -4.82
CA ASN A 115 -8.07 17.59 -3.53
C ASN A 115 -8.54 19.01 -3.20
N SER A 116 -9.85 19.23 -3.05
CA SER A 116 -10.40 20.56 -2.76
C SER A 116 -9.97 21.11 -1.39
N ASN A 117 -9.65 20.23 -0.45
CA ASN A 117 -9.19 20.58 0.90
C ASN A 117 -7.69 20.86 0.95
N ALA A 118 -6.91 20.22 0.07
CA ALA A 118 -5.46 20.34 -0.02
C ALA A 118 -5.04 20.45 -1.49
N PRO A 119 -5.17 21.63 -2.14
CA PRO A 119 -4.98 21.76 -3.58
C PRO A 119 -3.57 21.42 -4.06
N SER A 120 -2.57 21.36 -3.17
CA SER A 120 -1.24 20.84 -3.45
C SER A 120 -1.22 19.34 -3.77
N GLU A 121 -2.24 18.58 -3.35
CA GLU A 121 -2.44 17.18 -3.67
C GLU A 121 -3.20 17.08 -4.99
N VAL A 122 -2.49 16.72 -6.05
CA VAL A 122 -3.01 16.62 -7.40
C VAL A 122 -2.43 15.40 -8.09
N GLN A 123 -3.24 14.74 -8.89
CA GLN A 123 -2.84 13.57 -9.67
C GLN A 123 -3.32 13.70 -11.11
N ILE A 124 -2.42 13.44 -12.07
CA ILE A 124 -2.78 13.31 -13.48
C ILE A 124 -3.20 11.87 -13.78
N GLY A 125 -4.25 11.72 -14.59
CA GLY A 125 -4.82 10.43 -14.95
C GLY A 125 -6.06 10.09 -14.13
N LYS A 126 -6.81 9.07 -14.55
CA LYS A 126 -8.02 8.66 -13.84
C LYS A 126 -7.64 8.03 -12.49
N PRO A 127 -8.36 8.34 -11.39
CA PRO A 127 -8.19 7.62 -10.15
C PRO A 127 -8.48 6.13 -10.37
N TYR A 128 -7.54 5.28 -9.96
CA TYR A 128 -7.48 3.81 -10.06
C TYR A 128 -8.80 3.12 -10.49
N GLU A 129 -8.85 2.57 -11.71
CA GLU A 129 -9.97 1.73 -12.18
C GLU A 129 -9.90 0.29 -11.61
N ASP A 130 -8.75 -0.13 -11.04
CA ASP A 130 -8.50 -1.51 -10.57
C ASP A 130 -8.88 -1.75 -9.10
N TRP A 131 -10.07 -1.29 -8.69
CA TRP A 131 -10.58 -1.55 -7.34
C TRP A 131 -10.66 -3.05 -7.01
N PHE A 132 -10.85 -3.91 -8.02
CA PHE A 132 -10.90 -5.35 -7.86
C PHE A 132 -9.55 -5.95 -7.46
N ASP A 133 -8.45 -5.52 -8.08
CA ASP A 133 -7.09 -5.97 -7.73
C ASP A 133 -6.74 -5.56 -6.29
N CYS A 134 -7.06 -4.32 -5.91
CA CYS A 134 -6.86 -3.82 -4.56
C CYS A 134 -7.70 -4.62 -3.53
N PHE A 135 -8.97 -4.89 -3.84
CA PHE A 135 -9.87 -5.69 -3.00
C PHE A 135 -9.35 -7.13 -2.83
N TRP A 136 -8.90 -7.76 -3.91
CA TRP A 136 -8.37 -9.12 -3.91
C TRP A 136 -7.10 -9.24 -3.05
N LYS A 137 -6.13 -8.35 -3.26
CA LYS A 137 -4.89 -8.30 -2.48
C LYS A 137 -5.17 -8.09 -0.99
N THR A 138 -6.05 -7.16 -0.66
CA THR A 138 -6.42 -6.86 0.74
C THR A 138 -7.14 -8.04 1.40
N SER A 139 -7.98 -8.76 0.67
CA SER A 139 -8.69 -9.94 1.16
C SER A 139 -7.73 -11.07 1.55
N ILE A 140 -6.69 -11.32 0.74
CA ILE A 140 -5.65 -12.32 1.05
C ILE A 140 -4.93 -11.96 2.35
N ILE A 141 -4.50 -10.70 2.49
CA ILE A 141 -3.80 -10.23 3.69
C ILE A 141 -4.70 -10.31 4.93
N ALA A 142 -6.00 -9.98 4.79
CA ALA A 142 -6.96 -10.09 5.86
C ALA A 142 -7.17 -11.54 6.32
N ILE A 143 -7.29 -12.49 5.39
CA ILE A 143 -7.39 -13.93 5.70
C ILE A 143 -6.13 -14.41 6.42
N TRP A 144 -4.95 -14.04 5.93
CA TRP A 144 -3.68 -14.37 6.57
C TRP A 144 -3.59 -13.85 8.02
N THR A 145 -3.98 -12.60 8.22
CA THR A 145 -4.02 -11.96 9.55
C THR A 145 -5.00 -12.70 10.47
N LEU A 146 -6.16 -13.08 9.96
CA LEU A 146 -7.18 -13.83 10.70
C LEU A 146 -6.66 -15.21 11.12
N ILE A 147 -5.97 -15.93 10.24
CA ILE A 147 -5.37 -17.23 10.55
C ILE A 147 -4.36 -17.07 11.70
N GLY A 148 -3.45 -16.09 11.63
CA GLY A 148 -2.49 -15.82 12.70
C GLY A 148 -3.16 -15.53 14.04
N PHE A 149 -4.21 -14.70 14.02
CA PHE A 149 -5.01 -14.39 15.20
C PHE A 149 -5.68 -15.64 15.80
N LEU A 150 -6.27 -16.50 14.97
CA LEU A 150 -6.92 -17.73 15.42
C LEU A 150 -5.93 -18.71 16.05
N ILE A 151 -4.74 -18.88 15.46
CA ILE A 151 -3.66 -19.73 16.01
C ILE A 151 -3.23 -19.19 17.39
N PHE A 152 -2.96 -17.89 17.47
CA PHE A 152 -2.54 -17.24 18.71
C PHE A 152 -3.59 -17.40 19.81
N HIS A 153 -4.85 -17.13 19.48
CA HIS A 153 -5.97 -17.24 20.42
C HIS A 153 -6.22 -18.69 20.87
N HIS A 154 -6.06 -19.67 19.98
CA HIS A 154 -6.14 -21.08 20.33
C HIS A 154 -5.03 -21.46 21.32
N GLY A 155 -3.78 -21.05 21.06
CA GLY A 155 -2.65 -21.29 21.97
C GLY A 155 -2.83 -20.67 23.37
N ILE A 156 -3.46 -19.49 23.47
CA ILE A 156 -3.80 -18.91 24.78
C ILE A 156 -4.83 -19.77 25.52
N LYS A 157 -5.83 -20.29 24.80
CA LYS A 157 -6.89 -21.09 25.40
C LYS A 157 -6.39 -22.43 25.92
N THR A 158 -5.49 -23.09 25.19
CA THR A 158 -4.88 -24.35 25.63
C THR A 158 -4.00 -24.12 26.86
N ALA A 159 -3.24 -23.02 26.91
CA ALA A 159 -2.33 -22.75 28.02
C ALA A 159 -3.10 -22.52 29.34
N LYS A 160 -4.23 -21.84 29.27
CA LYS A 160 -5.15 -21.66 30.41
C LYS A 160 -5.83 -22.94 30.86
N PHE A 161 -5.95 -23.94 29.98
CA PHE A 161 -6.52 -25.23 30.35
C PHE A 161 -5.50 -26.05 31.14
N ASP A 162 -4.24 -26.11 30.72
CA ASP A 162 -3.15 -26.82 31.44
C ASP A 162 -2.95 -26.31 32.88
N ASP A 163 -3.00 -24.99 33.08
CA ASP A 163 -2.80 -24.41 34.42
C ASP A 163 -3.91 -24.81 35.43
N ARG A 164 -5.16 -25.04 34.97
CA ARG A 164 -6.27 -25.43 35.86
C ARG A 164 -6.15 -26.85 36.42
N TYR A 165 -5.55 -27.79 35.67
CA TYR A 165 -5.39 -29.17 36.14
C TYR A 165 -4.17 -29.37 37.04
N ARG A 166 -3.31 -28.35 37.20
CA ARG A 166 -2.19 -28.39 38.15
C ARG A 166 -2.56 -28.02 39.58
N GLU A 167 -3.71 -27.40 39.80
CA GLU A 167 -4.17 -26.96 41.12
C GLU A 167 -4.99 -28.02 41.88
N ASP A 168 -5.41 -29.10 41.18
CA ASP A 168 -6.13 -30.26 41.73
C ASP A 168 -5.17 -31.45 41.99
#